data_AF-A0A9N9VWE4-F1
#
_entry.id   AF-A0A9N9VWE4-F1
#
_cell.length_a   1.000
_cell.length_b   1.000
_cell.length_c   1.000
_cell.angle_alpha   90.00
_cell.angle_beta   90.00
_cell.angle_gamma   90.00
#
_symmetry.space_group_name_H-M   'P 1'
#
loop_
_entity.id
_entity.type
_entity.pdbx_description
1 polymer ?
#
loop_
_entity_poly.entity_id
_entity_poly.type
_entity_poly.pdbx_seq_one_letter_code
_entity_poly.pdbx_strand_id
1 'polypeptide(L)'
;MLTGARLLFRSRGLATATRRTSKRLDGALSLENFLQRSRTLAFYRTILRGIKRIQDPATKAESKKYARDEFERHRNVTDLSHIRYLLSTGKTEWETMERYIDHM
;
A
#
# COMPACT_ATOMS: atom_id res chain seq x y z
N MET A 1 -61.38 -31.96 26.90
CA MET A 1 -61.63 -30.84 25.96
C MET A 1 -60.73 -29.68 26.35
N LEU A 2 -59.80 -29.31 25.45
CA LEU A 2 -58.96 -28.09 25.36
C LEU A 2 -57.99 -27.78 26.52
N THR A 3 -56.67 -28.09 26.44
CA THR A 3 -55.56 -27.47 25.67
C THR A 3 -55.28 -26.01 26.04
N GLY A 4 -54.07 -25.72 26.55
CA GLY A 4 -53.64 -24.35 26.83
C GLY A 4 -52.16 -24.21 27.19
N ALA A 5 -51.26 -24.77 26.36
CA ALA A 5 -49.81 -24.57 26.51
C ALA A 5 -49.45 -23.11 26.15
N ARG A 6 -49.08 -22.31 27.16
CA ARG A 6 -48.52 -20.97 26.95
C ARG A 6 -47.09 -21.11 26.41
N LEU A 7 -46.95 -20.99 25.08
CA LEU A 7 -45.67 -20.81 24.41
C LEU A 7 -45.04 -19.48 24.86
N LEU A 8 -43.97 -19.57 25.65
CA LEU A 8 -43.07 -18.45 25.91
C LEU A 8 -42.25 -18.18 24.64
N PHE A 9 -42.73 -17.24 23.82
CA PHE A 9 -41.98 -16.74 22.67
C PHE A 9 -40.82 -15.86 23.17
N ARG A 10 -39.65 -16.47 23.36
CA ARG A 10 -38.41 -15.75 23.67
C ARG A 10 -37.92 -15.08 22.39
N SER A 11 -38.27 -13.81 22.20
CA SER A 11 -37.71 -12.96 21.15
C SER A 11 -36.19 -12.83 21.37
N ARG A 12 -35.41 -13.48 20.52
CA ARG A 12 -33.97 -13.22 20.39
C ARG A 12 -33.82 -11.90 19.65
N GLY A 13 -33.71 -10.79 20.39
CA GLY A 13 -33.24 -9.53 19.83
C GLY A 13 -31.82 -9.72 19.29
N LEU A 14 -31.61 -9.51 18.00
CA LEU A 14 -30.26 -9.38 17.43
C LEU A 14 -29.64 -8.11 18.01
N ALA A 15 -28.64 -8.28 18.87
CA ALA A 15 -27.81 -7.18 19.31
C ALA A 15 -27.01 -6.67 18.10
N THR A 16 -27.48 -5.58 17.48
CA THR A 16 -26.64 -4.78 16.61
C THR A 16 -25.62 -4.08 17.50
N ALA A 17 -24.49 -4.75 17.74
CA ALA A 17 -23.35 -4.15 18.40
C ALA A 17 -22.94 -2.91 17.62
N THR A 18 -23.29 -1.73 18.15
CA THR A 18 -22.72 -0.46 17.68
C THR A 18 -21.22 -0.62 17.74
N ARG A 19 -20.54 -0.57 16.58
CA ARG A 19 -19.09 -0.63 16.48
C ARG A 19 -18.54 0.54 17.31
N ARG A 20 -18.11 0.26 18.54
CA ARG A 20 -17.21 1.16 19.26
C ARG A 20 -15.94 1.20 18.44
N THR A 21 -15.72 2.29 17.70
CA THR A 21 -14.43 2.58 17.11
C THR A 21 -13.41 2.62 18.24
N SER A 22 -12.53 1.62 18.25
CA SER A 22 -11.49 1.48 19.25
C SER A 22 -10.56 2.70 19.17
N LYS A 23 -10.48 3.50 20.25
CA LYS A 23 -9.51 4.59 20.40
C LYS A 23 -8.05 4.16 20.18
N ARG A 24 -7.76 2.84 20.13
CA ARG A 24 -6.41 2.29 19.90
C ARG A 24 -5.91 2.46 18.46
N LEU A 25 -6.79 2.83 17.53
CA LEU A 25 -6.44 3.07 16.12
C LEU A 25 -6.35 4.55 15.77
N ASP A 26 -6.48 5.44 16.76
CA ASP A 26 -6.37 6.88 16.53
C ASP A 26 -4.92 7.20 16.11
N GLY A 27 -4.73 7.52 14.83
CA GLY A 27 -3.41 7.69 14.20
C GLY A 27 -2.85 6.50 13.42
N ALA A 28 -3.51 5.34 13.45
CA ALA A 28 -3.13 4.21 12.59
C ALA A 28 -3.53 4.48 11.14
N LEU A 29 -2.62 4.18 10.19
CA LEU A 29 -2.96 4.20 8.77
C LEU A 29 -4.11 3.23 8.50
N SER A 30 -5.03 3.63 7.62
CA SER A 30 -5.99 2.71 7.01
C SER A 30 -5.24 1.48 6.45
N LEU A 31 -5.87 0.31 6.51
CA LEU A 31 -5.31 -0.93 5.97
C LEU A 31 -4.85 -0.76 4.51
N GLU A 32 -5.64 -0.04 3.70
CA GLU A 32 -5.27 0.25 2.32
C GLU A 32 -3.99 1.09 2.20
N ASN A 33 -3.86 2.13 3.03
CA ASN A 33 -2.66 2.97 3.08
C ASN A 33 -1.44 2.16 3.51
N PHE A 34 -1.60 1.26 4.47
CA PHE A 34 -0.54 0.35 4.92
C PHE A 34 -0.07 -0.59 3.80
N LEU A 35 -1.02 -1.23 3.10
CA LEU A 35 -0.73 -2.11 1.98
C LEU A 35 -0.04 -1.35 0.84
N GLN A 36 -0.52 -0.14 0.54
CA GLN A 36 0.06 0.67 -0.52
C GLN A 36 1.48 1.13 -0.16
N ARG A 37 1.72 1.56 1.08
CA ARG A 37 3.09 1.87 1.58
C ARG A 37 4.02 0.66 1.43
N SER A 38 3.54 -0.53 1.76
CA SER A 38 4.32 -1.77 1.63
C SER A 38 4.71 -2.05 0.17
N ARG A 39 3.79 -1.88 -0.77
CA ARG A 39 4.06 -2.01 -2.22
C ARG A 39 5.05 -0.97 -2.72
N THR A 40 4.89 0.29 -2.32
CA THR A 40 5.82 1.37 -2.68
C THR A 40 7.23 1.10 -2.18
N LEU A 41 7.39 0.64 -0.94
CA LEU A 41 8.70 0.28 -0.39
C LEU A 41 9.30 -0.96 -1.06
N ALA A 42 8.49 -1.95 -1.43
CA ALA A 42 8.96 -3.11 -2.18
C ALA A 42 9.51 -2.67 -3.55
N PHE A 43 8.77 -1.81 -4.26
CA PHE A 43 9.17 -1.28 -5.54
C PHE A 43 10.45 -0.44 -5.47
N TYR A 44 10.57 0.46 -4.49
CA TYR A 44 11.80 1.22 -4.25
C TYR A 44 13.02 0.31 -4.10
N ARG A 45 12.89 -0.80 -3.34
CA ARG A 45 13.99 -1.76 -3.17
C ARG A 45 14.33 -2.50 -4.46
N THR A 46 13.35 -2.80 -5.32
CA THR A 46 13.60 -3.37 -6.65
C THR A 46 14.45 -2.42 -7.50
N ILE A 47 14.06 -1.15 -7.57
CA ILE A 47 14.82 -0.10 -8.27
C ILE A 47 16.29 -0.06 -7.79
N LEU A 48 16.50 0.02 -6.47
CA LEU A 48 17.85 0.09 -5.91
C LEU A 48 18.70 -1.15 -6.22
N ARG A 49 18.09 -2.33 -6.29
CA ARG A 49 18.80 -3.57 -6.67
C ARG A 49 19.18 -3.55 -8.14
N GLY A 50 18.31 -3.09 -9.03
CA GLY A 50 18.63 -3.00 -10.44
C GLY A 50 19.73 -1.96 -10.71
N ILE A 51 19.65 -0.78 -10.08
CA ILE A 51 20.69 0.27 -10.18
C ILE A 51 22.07 -0.24 -9.73
N LYS A 52 22.12 -1.16 -8.75
CA LYS A 52 23.39 -1.74 -8.29
C LYS A 52 24.16 -2.45 -9.41
N ARG A 53 23.47 -2.96 -10.44
CA ARG A 53 24.05 -3.71 -11.58
C ARG A 53 24.78 -2.82 -12.60
N ILE A 54 24.51 -1.52 -12.61
CA ILE A 54 25.20 -0.56 -13.48
C ILE A 54 26.71 -0.63 -13.21
N GLN A 55 27.56 -0.69 -14.24
CA GLN A 55 29.01 -0.77 -14.04
C GLN A 55 29.63 0.61 -13.77
N ASP A 56 29.24 1.61 -14.56
CA ASP A 56 29.75 2.98 -14.41
C ASP A 56 29.37 3.60 -13.06
N PRO A 57 30.34 4.00 -12.22
CA PRO A 57 30.08 4.57 -10.90
C PRO A 57 29.33 5.90 -10.94
N ALA A 58 29.59 6.76 -11.94
CA ALA A 58 28.96 8.06 -12.05
C ALA A 58 27.46 7.91 -12.36
N THR A 59 27.14 7.14 -13.40
CA THR A 59 25.75 6.80 -13.78
C THR A 59 25.02 6.11 -12.64
N LYS A 60 25.66 5.16 -11.95
CA LYS A 60 25.06 4.49 -10.77
C LYS A 60 24.69 5.48 -9.66
N ALA A 61 25.59 6.41 -9.35
CA ALA A 61 25.36 7.42 -8.32
C ALA A 61 24.20 8.35 -8.72
N GLU A 62 24.18 8.78 -9.97
CA GLU A 62 23.13 9.63 -10.53
C GLU A 62 21.77 8.92 -10.53
N SER A 63 21.67 7.70 -11.06
CA SER A 63 20.42 6.92 -11.05
C SER A 63 19.90 6.69 -9.64
N LYS A 64 20.80 6.40 -8.68
CA LYS A 64 20.42 6.23 -7.27
C LYS A 64 19.87 7.52 -6.68
N LYS A 65 20.50 8.67 -6.97
CA LYS A 65 20.04 9.99 -6.53
C LYS A 65 18.67 10.30 -7.13
N TYR A 66 18.51 10.13 -8.44
CA TYR A 66 17.25 10.34 -9.14
C TYR A 66 16.11 9.53 -8.52
N ALA A 67 16.32 8.21 -8.34
CA ALA A 67 15.33 7.34 -7.71
C ALA A 67 14.96 7.79 -6.29
N ARG A 68 15.93 8.27 -5.50
CA ARG A 68 15.63 8.80 -4.16
C ARG A 68 14.81 10.07 -4.22
N ASP A 69 15.21 11.01 -5.07
CA ASP A 69 14.55 12.30 -5.21
C ASP A 69 13.10 12.15 -5.68
N GLU A 70 12.82 11.19 -6.57
CA GLU A 70 11.46 10.90 -7.05
C GLU A 70 10.52 10.44 -5.93
N PHE A 71 10.99 9.53 -5.07
CA PHE A 71 10.19 9.06 -3.94
C PHE A 71 10.05 10.14 -2.86
N GLU A 72 11.08 10.97 -2.66
CA GLU A 72 11.04 12.07 -1.70
C GLU A 72 10.05 13.17 -2.16
N ARG A 73 10.00 13.50 -3.46
CA ARG A 73 9.02 14.44 -4.02
C ARG A 73 7.58 14.07 -3.67
N HIS A 74 7.27 12.77 -3.67
CA HIS A 74 5.91 12.25 -3.48
C HIS A 74 5.65 11.69 -2.07
N ARG A 75 6.56 11.87 -1.12
CA ARG A 75 6.49 11.25 0.22
C ARG A 75 5.23 11.60 1.03
N ASN A 76 4.64 12.77 0.75
CA ASN A 76 3.49 13.31 1.48
C ASN A 76 2.15 13.08 0.75
N VAL A 77 2.16 12.36 -0.37
CA VAL A 77 0.91 12.02 -1.08
C VAL A 77 0.11 11.02 -0.23
N THR A 78 -1.11 11.40 0.14
CA THR A 78 -2.02 10.58 0.95
C THR A 78 -3.18 10.00 0.15
N ASP A 79 -3.45 10.52 -1.05
CA ASP A 79 -4.50 10.00 -1.92
C ASP A 79 -4.11 8.64 -2.51
N LEU A 80 -4.91 7.62 -2.20
CA LEU A 80 -4.67 6.25 -2.65
C LEU A 80 -4.71 6.10 -4.17
N SER A 81 -5.58 6.85 -4.85
CA SER A 81 -5.68 6.81 -6.32
C SER A 81 -4.43 7.37 -6.96
N HIS A 82 -3.95 8.51 -6.48
CA HIS A 82 -2.70 9.11 -6.91
C HIS A 82 -1.48 8.23 -6.59
N ILE A 83 -1.40 7.61 -5.41
CA ILE A 83 -0.28 6.69 -5.09
C ILE A 83 -0.30 5.48 -6.04
N ARG A 84 -1.48 4.94 -6.38
CA ARG A 84 -1.61 3.84 -7.35
C ARG A 84 -1.17 4.26 -8.75
N TYR A 85 -1.56 5.45 -9.17
CA TYR A 85 -1.13 6.03 -10.44
C TYR A 85 0.40 6.18 -10.50
N LEU A 86 1.02 6.85 -9.52
CA LEU A 86 2.47 7.03 -9.45
C LEU A 86 3.23 5.71 -9.45
N LEU A 87 2.71 4.72 -8.71
CA LEU A 87 3.33 3.39 -8.66
C LEU A 87 3.21 2.66 -10.02
N SER A 88 2.11 2.84 -10.74
CA SER A 88 1.94 2.27 -12.09
C SER A 88 2.90 2.92 -13.08
N THR A 89 2.92 4.25 -13.12
CA THR A 89 3.81 5.03 -14.01
C THR A 89 5.26 4.70 -13.74
N GLY A 90 5.70 4.74 -12.48
CA GLY A 90 7.07 4.43 -12.11
C GLY A 90 7.48 3.00 -12.46
N LYS A 91 6.57 2.02 -12.37
CA LYS A 91 6.86 0.63 -12.82
C LYS A 91 7.13 0.57 -14.32
N THR A 92 6.31 1.21 -15.14
CA THR A 92 6.50 1.24 -16.60
C THR A 92 7.83 1.91 -16.99
N GLU A 93 8.16 3.03 -16.33
CA GLU A 93 9.46 3.69 -16.50
C GLU A 93 10.62 2.79 -16.08
N TRP A 94 10.49 2.12 -14.93
CA TRP A 94 11.49 1.19 -14.42
C TRP A 94 11.70 -0.02 -15.34
N GLU A 95 10.65 -0.66 -15.85
CA GLU A 95 10.76 -1.79 -16.79
C GLU A 95 11.52 -1.41 -18.06
N THR A 96 11.37 -0.17 -18.50
CA THR A 96 12.13 0.36 -19.63
C THR A 96 13.59 0.56 -19.24
N MET A 97 13.86 1.23 -18.13
CA MET A 97 15.23 1.47 -17.65
C MET A 97 15.98 0.18 -17.30
N GLU A 98 15.31 -0.80 -16.69
CA GLU A 98 15.86 -2.10 -16.34
C GLU A 98 16.38 -2.85 -17.56
N ARG A 99 15.63 -2.85 -18.67
CA ARG A 99 16.12 -3.43 -19.93
C ARG A 99 17.38 -2.73 -20.42
N TYR A 100 17.46 -1.41 -20.34
CA TYR A 100 18.69 -0.70 -20.69
C TYR A 100 19.86 -1.08 -19.79
N ILE A 101 19.64 -1.19 -18.48
CA ILE A 101 20.66 -1.62 -17.51
C ILE A 101 21.16 -3.03 -17.82
N ASP A 102 20.29 -3.92 -18.27
CA ASP A 102 20.64 -5.31 -18.60
C ASP A 102 21.46 -5.42 -19.89
N HIS A 103 21.45 -4.37 -20.73
CA HIS A 103 22.19 -4.30 -21.99
C HIS A 103 23.47 -3.43 -21.91
N MET A 104 23.80 -2.86 -20.74
CA MET A 104 25.03 -2.09 -20.47
C MET A 104 26.11 -2.95 -19.81
#